data_AF-A0A4Y2MZ83-F1
#
_entry.id   AF-A0A4Y2MZ83-F1
#
_cell.length_a   1.000
_cell.length_b   1.000
_cell.length_c   1.000
_cell.angle_alpha   90.00
_cell.angle_beta   90.00
_cell.angle_gamma   90.00
#
_symmetry.space_group_name_H-M   'P 1'
#
loop_
_entity.id
_entity.type
_entity.pdbx_description
1 polymer ?
#
loop_
_entity_poly.entity_id
_entity_poly.type
_entity_poly.pdbx_seq_one_letter_code
_entity_poly.pdbx_strand_id
1 'polypeptide(L)'
;MLKCSELLEAKLGFFISVASEVQGFLMKFQAGKPMAPFLYEETYLMLHSLMKRFIKRVLETNSSANKLLKVDVNQKCNLLPITDVNIGFEARHSPNESKASDTVKSNFKFLCLSFLQKMTVKLIERNPLCFKLVRGISCLSPNIISASSSSCVQKIEIALDTFVDCHQMTEL
;
A
#
# COMPACT_ATOMS: atom_id res chain seq x y z
N MET A 1 -23.04 -30.33 6.55
CA MET A 1 -22.13 -30.13 5.41
C MET A 1 -22.05 -28.64 5.12
N LEU A 2 -20.93 -27.98 5.40
CA LEU A 2 -20.70 -26.60 4.93
C LEU A 2 -20.71 -26.65 3.39
N LYS A 3 -21.70 -26.03 2.75
CA LYS A 3 -21.66 -25.83 1.29
C LYS A 3 -20.44 -24.95 0.99
N CYS A 4 -19.37 -25.54 0.46
CA CYS A 4 -18.25 -24.76 -0.07
C CYS A 4 -18.81 -23.82 -1.14
N SER A 5 -18.60 -22.52 -0.95
CA SER A 5 -18.92 -21.48 -1.93
C SER A 5 -18.33 -21.86 -3.28
N GLU A 6 -19.11 -21.76 -4.37
CA GLU A 6 -18.68 -22.10 -5.74
C GLU A 6 -17.41 -21.35 -6.18
N LEU A 7 -17.08 -20.24 -5.51
CA LEU A 7 -15.88 -19.43 -5.72
C LEU A 7 -14.87 -19.47 -4.56
N LEU A 8 -14.84 -20.54 -3.76
CA LEU A 8 -13.93 -20.61 -2.60
C LEU A 8 -12.46 -20.46 -3.00
N GLU A 9 -12.00 -21.20 -4.00
CA GLU A 9 -10.63 -21.13 -4.50
C GLU A 9 -10.27 -19.73 -5.00
N ALA A 10 -11.18 -19.10 -5.77
CA ALA A 10 -11.00 -17.74 -6.25
C ALA A 10 -10.86 -16.73 -5.09
N LYS A 11 -11.67 -16.88 -4.03
CA LYS A 11 -11.59 -16.03 -2.83
C LYS A 11 -10.27 -16.24 -2.10
N LEU A 12 -9.84 -17.48 -1.91
CA LEU A 12 -8.55 -17.79 -1.27
C LEU A 12 -7.38 -17.25 -2.10
N GLY A 13 -7.40 -17.44 -3.42
CA GLY A 13 -6.41 -16.89 -4.33
C GLY A 13 -6.33 -15.37 -4.27
N PHE A 14 -7.47 -14.69 -4.15
CA PHE A 14 -7.51 -13.24 -3.96
C PHE A 14 -6.87 -12.82 -2.63
N PHE A 15 -7.23 -13.50 -1.53
CA PHE A 15 -6.67 -13.22 -0.21
C PHE A 15 -5.16 -13.45 -0.16
N ILE A 16 -4.67 -14.56 -0.73
CA ILE A 16 -3.24 -14.85 -0.85
C ILE A 16 -2.56 -13.74 -1.64
N SER A 17 -3.12 -13.34 -2.79
CA SER A 17 -2.57 -12.26 -3.61
C SER A 17 -2.47 -10.94 -2.88
N VAL A 18 -3.47 -10.56 -2.07
CA VAL A 18 -3.41 -9.35 -1.24
C VAL A 18 -2.41 -9.52 -0.08
N ALA A 19 -2.40 -10.68 0.58
CA ALA A 19 -1.51 -10.94 1.71
C ALA A 19 -0.04 -10.82 1.30
N SER A 20 0.32 -11.30 0.10
CA SER A 20 1.69 -11.18 -0.43
C SER A 20 2.16 -9.72 -0.58
N GLU A 21 1.26 -8.77 -0.83
CA GLU A 21 1.60 -7.34 -0.93
C GLU A 21 1.99 -6.72 0.43
N VAL A 22 1.38 -7.20 1.52
CA VAL A 22 1.64 -6.70 2.88
C VAL A 22 2.70 -7.52 3.62
N GLN A 23 2.94 -8.76 3.20
CA GLN A 23 3.82 -9.70 3.90
C GLN A 23 5.26 -9.18 3.97
N GLY A 24 5.79 -8.62 2.88
CA GLY A 24 7.16 -8.07 2.86
C GLY A 24 7.36 -6.97 3.90
N PHE A 25 6.41 -6.04 3.99
CA PHE A 25 6.38 -5.00 5.00
C PHE A 25 6.34 -5.61 6.42
N LEU A 26 5.39 -6.51 6.68
CA LEU A 26 5.23 -7.12 8.01
C LEU A 26 6.50 -7.86 8.46
N MET A 27 7.07 -8.71 7.60
CA MET A 27 8.30 -9.43 7.90
C MET A 27 9.46 -8.49 8.24
N LYS A 28 9.59 -7.37 7.50
CA LYS A 28 10.64 -6.38 7.75
C LYS A 28 10.46 -5.70 9.10
N PHE A 29 9.27 -5.19 9.41
CA PHE A 29 9.03 -4.43 10.65
C PHE A 29 8.77 -5.30 11.89
N GLN A 30 8.60 -6.61 11.74
CA GLN A 30 8.48 -7.58 12.83
C GLN A 30 9.79 -8.34 13.12
N ALA A 31 10.91 -7.95 12.49
CA ALA A 31 12.20 -8.64 12.60
C ALA A 31 12.99 -8.37 13.91
N GLY A 32 12.48 -7.53 14.83
CA GLY A 32 13.19 -7.17 16.07
C GLY A 32 14.46 -6.34 15.84
N LYS A 33 14.55 -5.62 14.72
CA LYS A 33 15.70 -4.78 14.32
C LYS A 33 15.28 -3.31 14.20
N PRO A 34 16.22 -2.34 14.26
CA PRO A 34 15.90 -0.90 14.14
C PRO A 34 15.53 -0.53 12.69
N MET A 35 14.29 -0.84 12.30
CA MET A 35 13.84 -0.68 10.91
C MET A 35 13.18 0.68 10.63
N ALA A 36 13.04 1.54 11.63
CA ALA A 36 12.39 2.85 11.51
C ALA A 36 12.90 3.71 10.33
N PRO A 37 14.22 3.75 10.00
CA PRO A 37 14.71 4.45 8.82
C PRO A 37 14.06 4.06 7.49
N PHE A 38 13.60 2.81 7.36
CA PHE A 38 13.02 2.29 6.12
C PHE A 38 11.49 2.45 6.07
N LEU A 39 10.87 2.94 7.16
CA LEU A 39 9.41 2.98 7.27
C LEU A 39 8.77 3.85 6.19
N TYR A 40 9.46 4.93 5.78
CA TYR A 40 8.99 5.78 4.70
C TYR A 40 8.91 5.01 3.37
N GLU A 41 10.01 4.43 2.90
CA GLU A 41 10.07 3.75 1.61
C GLU A 41 9.16 2.53 1.57
N GLU A 42 9.20 1.70 2.61
CA GLU A 42 8.42 0.45 2.63
C GLU A 42 6.92 0.69 2.72
N THR A 43 6.49 1.68 3.50
CA THR A 43 5.07 2.08 3.55
C THR A 43 4.61 2.64 2.21
N TYR A 44 5.44 3.48 1.58
CA TYR A 44 5.16 4.01 0.26
C TYR A 44 5.01 2.91 -0.79
N LEU A 45 5.96 1.98 -0.84
CA LEU A 45 5.96 0.87 -1.79
C LEU A 45 4.73 -0.05 -1.60
N MET A 46 4.42 -0.43 -0.35
CA MET A 46 3.25 -1.26 -0.05
C MET A 46 1.95 -0.57 -0.50
N LEU A 47 1.75 0.70 -0.12
CA LEU A 47 0.54 1.45 -0.48
C LEU A 47 0.43 1.65 -1.99
N HIS A 48 1.54 2.01 -2.63
CA HIS A 48 1.62 2.22 -4.07
C HIS A 48 1.30 0.93 -4.85
N SER A 49 1.88 -0.21 -4.47
CA SER A 49 1.59 -1.51 -5.09
C SER A 49 0.13 -1.92 -4.94
N LEU A 50 -0.46 -1.71 -3.76
CA LEU A 50 -1.88 -1.99 -3.52
C LEU A 50 -2.78 -1.10 -4.41
N MET A 51 -2.52 0.20 -4.47
CA MET A 51 -3.30 1.15 -5.28
C MET A 51 -3.18 0.88 -6.78
N LYS A 52 -1.99 0.51 -7.26
CA LYS A 52 -1.74 0.18 -8.68
C LYS A 52 -2.66 -0.93 -9.20
N ARG A 53 -3.21 -1.76 -8.31
CA ARG A 53 -4.14 -2.84 -8.69
C ARG A 53 -5.50 -2.35 -9.19
N PHE A 54 -5.93 -1.14 -8.83
CA PHE A 54 -7.29 -0.69 -9.11
C PHE A 54 -7.41 0.81 -9.45
N ILE A 55 -6.32 1.58 -9.45
CA ILE A 55 -6.29 3.01 -9.78
C ILE A 55 -5.48 3.25 -11.07
N LYS A 56 -6.05 4.01 -12.01
CA LYS A 56 -5.54 4.20 -13.39
C LYS A 56 -4.12 4.76 -13.48
N ARG A 57 -3.78 5.73 -12.63
CA ARG A 57 -2.61 6.61 -12.81
C ARG A 57 -1.70 6.69 -11.60
N VAL A 58 -1.69 5.65 -10.75
CA VAL A 58 -0.78 5.61 -9.58
C VAL A 58 0.67 5.80 -10.01
N LEU A 59 1.03 5.23 -11.17
CA LEU A 59 2.37 5.25 -11.75
C LEU A 59 2.71 6.47 -12.62
N GLU A 60 1.71 7.13 -13.20
CA GLU A 60 1.95 8.15 -14.25
C GLU A 60 2.37 9.52 -13.69
N THR A 61 2.28 9.69 -12.38
CA THR A 61 2.86 10.85 -11.71
C THR A 61 3.99 10.38 -10.83
N ASN A 62 5.13 11.08 -10.88
CA ASN A 62 6.13 11.11 -9.80
C ASN A 62 5.41 11.53 -8.51
N SER A 63 4.72 10.56 -7.90
CA SER A 63 3.74 10.77 -6.87
C SER A 63 4.51 10.71 -5.56
N SER A 64 4.83 11.89 -5.02
CA SER A 64 5.35 11.95 -3.66
C SER A 64 4.37 11.26 -2.71
N ALA A 65 4.86 10.78 -1.56
CA ALA A 65 4.02 10.17 -0.53
C ALA A 65 2.77 11.04 -0.22
N ASN A 66 2.92 12.37 -0.19
CA ASN A 66 1.81 13.30 0.02
C ASN A 66 0.77 13.28 -1.11
N LYS A 67 1.17 13.07 -2.37
CA LYS A 67 0.23 12.93 -3.48
C LYS A 67 -0.50 11.59 -3.40
N LEU A 68 0.22 10.52 -3.05
CA LEU A 68 -0.34 9.18 -2.90
C LEU A 68 -1.45 9.15 -1.84
N LEU A 69 -1.21 9.78 -0.68
CA LEU A 69 -2.19 9.86 0.42
C LEU A 69 -3.44 10.70 0.09
N LYS A 70 -3.39 11.57 -0.93
CA LYS A 70 -4.49 12.45 -1.33
C LYS A 70 -5.38 11.87 -2.42
N VAL A 71 -5.02 10.71 -2.98
CA VAL A 71 -5.84 10.08 -4.00
C VAL A 71 -7.14 9.58 -3.35
N ASP A 72 -8.27 10.07 -3.86
CA ASP A 72 -9.56 9.48 -3.52
C ASP A 72 -9.73 8.14 -4.27
N VAL A 73 -9.64 7.06 -3.50
CA VAL A 73 -9.70 5.68 -3.99
C VAL A 73 -11.13 5.19 -4.26
N ASN A 74 -12.14 5.98 -3.92
CA ASN A 74 -13.55 5.71 -4.19
C ASN A 74 -14.08 6.51 -5.39
N GLN A 75 -13.34 7.54 -5.81
CA GLN A 75 -13.71 8.37 -6.94
C GLN A 75 -13.63 7.61 -8.27
N LYS A 76 -14.77 7.45 -8.96
CA LYS A 76 -14.90 6.65 -10.18
C LYS A 76 -13.93 7.04 -11.31
N CYS A 77 -13.59 8.32 -11.46
CA CYS A 77 -12.65 8.76 -12.50
C CYS A 77 -11.22 8.25 -12.27
N ASN A 78 -10.85 7.98 -11.01
CA ASN A 78 -9.53 7.46 -10.64
C ASN A 78 -9.43 5.94 -10.85
N LEU A 79 -10.56 5.22 -10.81
CA LEU A 79 -10.60 3.76 -10.85
C LEU A 79 -10.34 3.20 -12.24
N LEU A 80 -9.63 2.07 -12.29
CA LEU A 80 -9.55 1.22 -13.46
C LEU A 80 -10.95 0.67 -13.82
N PRO A 81 -11.21 0.38 -15.11
CA PRO A 81 -12.35 -0.45 -15.48
C PRO A 81 -12.34 -1.77 -14.70
N ILE A 82 -13.52 -2.30 -14.35
CA ILE A 82 -13.62 -3.54 -13.55
C ILE A 82 -12.93 -4.75 -14.21
N THR A 83 -12.81 -4.73 -15.54
CA THR A 83 -12.10 -5.73 -16.34
C THR A 83 -10.59 -5.72 -16.09
N ASP A 84 -10.05 -4.55 -15.73
CA ASP A 84 -8.60 -4.29 -15.65
C ASP A 84 -8.11 -4.30 -14.20
N VAL A 85 -9.03 -4.40 -13.23
CA VAL A 85 -8.68 -4.53 -11.81
C VAL A 85 -7.87 -5.80 -11.59
N ASN A 86 -6.66 -5.65 -11.05
CA ASN A 86 -5.77 -6.76 -10.75
C ASN A 86 -6.21 -7.46 -9.44
N ILE A 87 -6.96 -8.55 -9.56
CA ILE A 87 -7.39 -9.39 -8.43
C ILE A 87 -6.41 -10.54 -8.08
N GLY A 88 -5.28 -10.64 -8.77
CA GLY A 88 -4.33 -11.75 -8.62
C GLY A 88 -4.55 -12.88 -9.63
N PHE A 89 -3.54 -13.71 -9.85
CA PHE A 89 -3.55 -14.73 -10.90
C PHE A 89 -4.60 -15.82 -10.65
N GLU A 90 -4.57 -16.44 -9.46
CA GLU A 90 -5.51 -17.49 -9.06
C GLU A 90 -6.95 -17.00 -9.06
N ALA A 91 -7.20 -15.83 -8.47
CA ALA A 91 -8.55 -15.22 -8.42
C ALA A 91 -9.13 -14.90 -9.81
N ARG A 92 -8.28 -14.76 -10.84
CA ARG A 92 -8.73 -14.57 -12.23
C ARG A 92 -9.10 -15.88 -12.92
N HIS A 93 -8.42 -16.98 -12.60
CA HIS A 93 -8.57 -18.25 -13.30
C HIS A 93 -9.63 -19.16 -12.67
N SER A 94 -9.60 -19.36 -11.35
CA SER A 94 -10.49 -20.29 -10.66
C SER A 94 -11.99 -20.03 -10.89
N PRO A 95 -12.49 -18.78 -11.07
CA PRO A 95 -13.89 -18.56 -11.42
C PRO A 95 -14.30 -19.19 -12.76
N ASN A 96 -13.40 -19.30 -13.74
CA ASN A 96 -13.71 -19.87 -15.06
C ASN A 96 -13.92 -21.39 -15.00
N GLU A 97 -13.21 -22.05 -14.09
CA GLU A 97 -13.30 -23.50 -13.86
C GLU A 97 -14.45 -23.88 -12.92
N SER A 98 -15.04 -22.88 -12.24
CA SER A 98 -16.19 -23.07 -11.37
C SER A 98 -17.51 -23.19 -12.15
N LYS A 99 -18.48 -23.90 -11.54
CA LYS A 99 -19.87 -24.00 -12.00
C LYS A 99 -20.72 -22.75 -11.69
N ALA A 100 -20.11 -21.70 -11.14
CA ALA A 100 -20.81 -20.48 -10.80
C ALA A 100 -21.40 -19.79 -12.04
N SER A 101 -22.52 -19.08 -11.87
CA SER A 101 -23.10 -18.26 -12.95
C SER A 101 -22.25 -17.02 -13.24
N ASP A 102 -22.39 -16.45 -14.44
CA ASP A 102 -21.67 -15.22 -14.84
C ASP A 102 -22.00 -14.02 -13.95
N THR A 103 -23.24 -13.97 -13.44
CA THR A 103 -23.65 -12.96 -12.45
C THR A 103 -22.85 -13.10 -11.16
N VAL A 104 -22.65 -14.33 -10.68
CA VAL A 104 -21.86 -14.61 -9.46
C VAL A 104 -20.39 -14.27 -9.68
N LYS A 105 -19.82 -14.63 -10.85
CA LYS A 105 -18.43 -14.29 -11.22
C LYS A 105 -18.21 -12.78 -11.36
N SER A 106 -19.17 -12.06 -11.93
CA SER A 106 -19.12 -10.59 -12.06
C SER A 106 -19.21 -9.91 -10.69
N ASN A 107 -20.16 -10.34 -9.86
CA ASN A 107 -20.29 -9.84 -8.48
C ASN A 107 -19.02 -10.08 -7.66
N PHE A 108 -18.33 -11.20 -7.86
CA PHE A 108 -17.05 -11.46 -7.22
C PHE A 108 -15.98 -10.41 -7.55
N LYS A 109 -15.85 -9.99 -8.82
CA LYS A 109 -14.92 -8.90 -9.18
C LYS A 109 -15.22 -7.59 -8.46
N PHE A 110 -16.50 -7.23 -8.34
CA PHE A 110 -16.92 -6.04 -7.58
C PHE A 110 -16.61 -6.17 -6.07
N LEU A 111 -16.76 -7.36 -5.49
CA LEU A 111 -16.37 -7.62 -4.10
C LEU A 111 -14.86 -7.48 -3.90
N CYS A 112 -14.04 -7.99 -4.82
CA CYS A 112 -12.58 -7.81 -4.78
C CYS A 112 -12.19 -6.33 -4.87
N LEU A 113 -12.79 -5.57 -5.79
CA LEU A 113 -12.57 -4.12 -5.88
C LEU A 113 -12.96 -3.42 -4.57
N SER A 114 -14.14 -3.71 -4.03
CA SER A 114 -14.61 -3.12 -2.78
C SER A 114 -13.67 -3.44 -1.61
N PHE A 115 -13.13 -4.66 -1.56
CA PHE A 115 -12.14 -5.05 -0.57
C PHE A 115 -10.86 -4.20 -0.71
N LEU A 116 -10.30 -4.11 -1.92
CA LEU A 116 -9.09 -3.33 -2.18
C LEU A 116 -9.28 -1.87 -1.75
N GLN A 117 -10.40 -1.25 -2.14
CA GLN A 117 -10.74 0.12 -1.75
C GLN A 117 -10.80 0.29 -0.22
N LYS A 118 -11.55 -0.57 0.48
CA LYS A 118 -11.70 -0.48 1.94
C LYS A 118 -10.36 -0.68 2.66
N MET A 119 -9.56 -1.65 2.22
CA MET A 119 -8.22 -1.88 2.77
C MET A 119 -7.33 -0.66 2.57
N THR A 120 -7.30 -0.09 1.36
CA THR A 120 -6.50 1.10 1.06
C THR A 120 -6.94 2.32 1.86
N VAL A 121 -8.25 2.58 1.98
CA VAL A 121 -8.77 3.67 2.84
C VAL A 121 -8.26 3.50 4.27
N LYS A 122 -8.34 2.28 4.82
CA LYS A 122 -7.89 2.01 6.18
C LYS A 122 -6.37 2.22 6.35
N LEU A 123 -5.58 1.85 5.35
CA LEU A 123 -4.13 2.09 5.33
C LEU A 123 -3.79 3.58 5.21
N ILE A 124 -4.62 4.39 4.56
CA ILE A 124 -4.43 5.84 4.44
C ILE A 124 -4.77 6.56 5.76
N GLU A 125 -5.86 6.19 6.43
CA GLU A 125 -6.34 6.83 7.69
C GLU A 125 -5.28 6.90 8.81
N ARG A 126 -4.40 5.89 8.89
CA ARG A 126 -3.37 5.77 9.93
C ARG A 126 -1.97 5.65 9.32
N ASN A 127 -1.76 6.23 8.14
CA ASN A 127 -0.56 5.99 7.38
C ASN A 127 0.69 6.67 8.00
N PRO A 128 1.77 5.93 8.28
CA PRO A 128 3.02 6.51 8.80
C PRO A 128 3.59 7.67 7.97
N LEU A 129 3.31 7.70 6.66
CA LEU A 129 3.82 8.73 5.75
C LEU A 129 3.32 10.14 6.08
N CYS A 130 2.26 10.30 6.89
CA CYS A 130 1.78 11.61 7.29
C CYS A 130 2.67 12.28 8.35
N PHE A 131 3.46 11.52 9.10
CA PHE A 131 4.30 12.03 10.18
C PHE A 131 5.60 12.63 9.65
N LYS A 132 5.95 13.84 10.14
CA LYS A 132 7.23 14.49 9.82
C LYS A 132 8.42 13.60 10.16
N LEU A 133 8.42 13.01 11.36
CA LEU A 133 9.51 12.15 11.82
C LEU A 133 9.77 10.99 10.86
N VAL A 134 8.76 10.26 10.42
CA VAL A 134 8.91 9.13 9.47
C VAL A 134 9.56 9.58 8.16
N ARG A 135 9.21 10.77 7.67
CA ARG A 135 9.82 11.35 6.46
C ARG A 135 11.25 11.83 6.68
N GLY A 136 11.56 12.33 7.88
CA GLY A 136 12.87 12.83 8.27
C GLY A 136 13.88 11.71 8.55
N ILE A 137 13.54 10.74 9.40
CA ILE A 137 14.45 9.63 9.77
C ILE A 137 14.84 8.73 8.59
N SER A 138 14.14 8.85 7.46
CA SER A 138 14.54 8.20 6.21
C SER A 138 15.87 8.73 5.68
N CYS A 139 16.46 9.80 6.25
CA CYS A 139 17.84 10.20 5.99
C CYS A 139 18.86 9.11 6.33
N LEU A 140 18.53 8.18 7.24
CA LEU A 140 19.38 7.06 7.61
C LEU A 140 19.26 5.86 6.64
N SER A 141 18.39 5.95 5.63
CA SER A 141 18.25 4.92 4.59
C SER A 141 19.39 5.02 3.58
N PRO A 142 20.15 3.94 3.31
CA PRO A 142 21.22 3.95 2.31
C PRO A 142 20.73 4.36 0.91
N ASN A 143 19.49 4.02 0.56
CA ASN A 143 18.88 4.40 -0.71
C ASN A 143 18.71 5.93 -0.84
N ILE A 144 18.42 6.63 0.26
CA ILE A 144 18.29 8.09 0.28
C ILE A 144 19.68 8.75 0.27
N ILE A 145 20.60 8.25 1.10
CA ILE A 145 21.97 8.76 1.20
C ILE A 145 22.67 8.72 -0.16
N SER A 146 22.56 7.57 -0.85
CA SER A 146 23.17 7.37 -2.17
C SER A 146 22.49 8.14 -3.30
N ALA A 147 21.19 8.43 -3.20
CA ALA A 147 20.45 9.10 -4.26
C ALA A 147 20.72 10.61 -4.32
N SER A 148 20.78 11.30 -3.17
CA SER A 148 20.98 12.75 -3.15
C SER A 148 21.40 13.27 -1.77
N SER A 149 22.61 13.83 -1.71
CA SER A 149 23.13 14.46 -0.48
C SER A 149 22.23 15.62 0.00
N SER A 150 21.77 16.49 -0.91
CA SER A 150 20.90 17.62 -0.54
C SER A 150 19.53 17.18 0.00
N SER A 151 18.92 16.15 -0.60
CA SER A 151 17.67 15.56 -0.09
C SER A 151 17.86 14.90 1.28
N CYS A 152 19.02 14.26 1.49
CA CYS A 152 19.37 13.68 2.78
C CYS A 152 19.48 14.74 3.88
N VAL A 153 20.17 15.85 3.61
CA VAL A 153 20.31 16.98 4.55
C VAL A 153 18.93 17.55 4.94
N GLN A 154 18.05 17.82 3.97
CA GLN A 154 16.68 18.30 4.27
C GLN A 154 15.90 17.35 5.18
N LYS A 155 16.12 16.04 5.02
CA LYS A 155 15.49 15.02 5.86
C LYS A 155 16.08 14.98 7.28
N ILE A 156 17.39 15.21 7.42
CA ILE A 156 18.04 15.37 8.73
C ILE A 156 17.45 16.58 9.45
N GLU A 157 17.32 17.72 8.78
CA GLU A 157 16.73 18.94 9.34
C GLU A 157 15.29 18.66 9.85
N ILE A 158 14.44 18.02 9.04
CA ILE A 158 13.09 17.63 9.45
C ILE A 158 13.09 16.73 10.69
N ALA A 159 14.04 15.79 10.79
CA ALA A 159 14.13 14.90 11.94
C ALA A 159 14.56 15.67 13.20
N LEU A 160 15.59 16.52 13.10
CA LEU A 160 16.10 17.35 14.19
C LEU A 160 15.04 18.31 14.71
N ASP A 161 14.35 19.03 13.83
CA ASP A 161 13.23 19.91 14.19
C ASP A 161 12.17 19.14 14.97
N THR A 162 11.83 17.93 14.52
CA THR A 162 10.84 17.09 15.22
C THR A 162 11.33 16.65 16.61
N PHE A 163 12.62 16.41 16.79
CA PHE A 163 13.20 16.07 18.10
C PHE A 163 13.22 17.26 19.06
N VAL A 164 13.50 18.46 18.55
CA VAL A 164 13.41 19.72 19.31
C VAL A 164 11.96 19.98 19.74
N ASP A 165 11.00 19.89 18.81
CA ASP A 165 9.56 20.06 19.07
C ASP A 165 9.05 19.10 20.16
N CYS A 166 9.67 17.92 20.28
CA CYS A 166 9.31 16.89 21.26
C CYS A 166 10.18 16.93 22.53
N HIS A 167 11.03 17.95 22.71
CA HIS A 167 11.95 18.10 23.84
C HIS A 167 12.92 16.91 24.03
N GLN A 168 13.26 16.22 22.95
CA GLN A 168 14.25 15.14 22.94
C GLN A 168 15.67 15.67 22.64
N MET A 169 15.78 16.89 22.11
CA MET A 169 17.01 17.64 21.90
C MET A 169 16.78 19.13 22.22
N THR A 170 17.86 19.87 22.50
CA THR A 170 17.85 21.33 22.63
C THR A 170 18.19 21.98 21.29
N GLU A 171 17.68 23.20 21.05
CA GLU A 171 18.17 24.05 19.96
C GLU A 171 19.69 24.25 20.12
N LEU A 172 20.43 24.11 19.02
CA LEU A 172 21.89 24.26 18.95
C LEU A 172 22.30 25.70 18.72
#